data_AF-A0A1E7HY15-F1
#
_entry.id   AF-A0A1E7HY15-F1
#
_cell.length_a   1.000
_cell.length_b   1.000
_cell.length_c   1.000
_cell.angle_alpha   90.00
_cell.angle_beta   90.00
_cell.angle_gamma   90.00
#
_symmetry.space_group_name_H-M   'P 1'
#
loop_
_entity.id
_entity.type
_entity.pdbx_description
1 polymer ?
#
loop_
_entity_poly.entity_id
_entity_poly.type
_entity_poly.pdbx_seq_one_letter_code
_entity_poly.pdbx_strand_id
1 'polypeptide(L)'
;MKPHNGNSKHSQEPSSKKPYQPGLDPEMDAWFTAFFIENHLDHFTHPEQAAAPEQVQFTVYTENDERYYPCSDRMFAAIMSRKESDFIQSKYKEVLERILKLIDRQIKDQSEKDYLKALIKIKYRHETRDEIMIPSRLEKRLIRIFLNHTQIEDPYIIEKGIRNRRVSRVLNSDGFQKALNYFDCTDLTNSLSSLTQLKALVEDLELKRLFSLAMESSLWESDESISYTEKDFLRMFDRPLTGNGIEPLSRFLGIQTPDDQSRKVGTKKILWLADEAGEFVVDLAIINYLAKLGHKIIIAFKDGPLFSKVDFDDAQEDEVLRRELEGTLFLQEKNMRKNELVKTLRSDYNIIAISDGTRENLNLLLASTTFARIFKEVDGVISRGHDQKRRFFDSHFQFTQDIFNISADDQGAVSISYKPKHPSVIKFSHKDLENKAKKIIDRMVDAKKHGMTVVFYSGIIGSIPGRISMAKKIMLVLIEYLKQQFAMTFIINPSEYFEPGMDADDLMYMWQIVQRSGHIDIWRFQTYDDIAQAFQIMNSKVPPEWVGKDATFSTGCTKEMRIALEVQAKHPEMQIIGPAMEKFMRRSEYGVGKMHDKRLGEILPFK
;
A
#
# COMPACT_ATOMS: atom_id res chain seq x y z
N MET A 1 50.05 25.27 31.94
CA MET A 1 49.17 26.36 31.45
C MET A 1 48.44 25.86 30.21
N LYS A 2 47.11 25.96 30.25
CA LYS A 2 46.10 25.74 29.19
C LYS A 2 45.77 24.30 28.74
N PRO A 3 44.48 24.05 28.41
CA PRO A 3 43.84 22.73 28.44
C PRO A 3 43.63 22.13 27.05
N HIS A 4 43.53 20.79 26.96
CA HIS A 4 43.11 20.11 25.74
C HIS A 4 41.59 19.91 25.72
N ASN A 5 40.93 20.59 24.79
CA ASN A 5 39.53 20.40 24.44
C ASN A 5 39.29 19.01 23.84
N GLY A 6 38.24 18.36 24.33
CA GLY A 6 37.65 17.19 23.70
C GLY A 6 36.92 17.57 22.41
N ASN A 7 36.90 16.63 21.46
CA ASN A 7 35.94 16.64 20.38
C ASN A 7 35.38 15.23 20.22
N SER A 8 34.11 15.11 20.60
CA SER A 8 33.26 13.93 20.41
C SER A 8 33.11 13.62 18.93
N LYS A 9 33.51 12.42 18.52
CA LYS A 9 33.10 11.84 17.24
C LYS A 9 31.62 11.50 17.35
N HIS A 10 30.75 12.40 16.89
CA HIS A 10 29.43 12.00 16.44
C HIS A 10 29.61 11.01 15.30
N SER A 11 29.19 9.77 15.56
CA SER A 11 28.97 8.72 14.57
C SER A 11 27.99 9.23 13.52
N GLN A 12 28.53 9.61 12.36
CA GLN A 12 27.75 9.88 11.16
C GLN A 12 27.17 8.54 10.67
N GLU A 13 25.84 8.46 10.60
CA GLU A 13 25.16 7.41 9.84
C GLU A 13 25.66 7.43 8.38
N PRO A 14 25.92 6.27 7.77
CA PRO A 14 26.35 6.21 6.39
C PRO A 14 25.21 6.68 5.48
N SER A 15 25.40 7.79 4.77
CA SER A 15 24.47 8.22 3.73
C SER A 15 24.38 7.12 2.67
N SER A 16 23.25 6.42 2.56
CA SER A 16 23.00 5.48 1.47
C SER A 16 23.00 6.25 0.15
N LYS A 17 24.11 6.20 -0.59
CA LYS A 17 24.18 6.78 -1.94
C LYS A 17 23.09 6.12 -2.79
N LYS A 18 22.21 6.93 -3.36
CA LYS A 18 21.20 6.44 -4.33
C LYS A 18 21.93 5.72 -5.47
N PRO A 19 21.45 4.54 -5.90
CA PRO A 19 22.13 3.75 -6.92
C PRO A 19 22.12 4.40 -8.31
N TYR A 20 21.23 5.36 -8.56
CA TYR A 20 21.14 6.11 -9.81
C TYR A 20 20.67 7.55 -9.58
N GLN A 21 21.16 8.49 -10.41
CA GLN A 21 20.71 9.89 -10.44
C GLN A 21 20.41 10.30 -11.89
N PRO A 22 19.15 10.62 -12.22
CA PRO A 22 18.78 11.04 -13.58
C PRO A 22 19.45 12.35 -14.02
N GLY A 23 19.60 12.54 -15.33
CA GLY A 23 20.03 13.81 -15.95
C GLY A 23 21.54 14.02 -16.04
N LEU A 24 22.35 13.05 -15.60
CA LEU A 24 23.82 13.10 -15.71
C LEU A 24 24.35 12.47 -17.00
N ASP A 25 23.68 11.41 -17.49
CA ASP A 25 24.09 10.64 -18.67
C ASP A 25 22.85 10.24 -19.48
N PRO A 26 22.66 10.79 -20.70
CA PRO A 26 21.51 10.49 -21.54
C PRO A 26 21.36 9.01 -21.92
N GLU A 27 22.45 8.27 -22.08
CA GLU A 27 22.36 6.83 -22.42
C GLU A 27 21.86 6.03 -21.22
N MET A 28 22.34 6.37 -20.01
CA MET A 28 21.87 5.78 -18.78
C MET A 28 20.42 6.16 -18.46
N ASP A 29 20.00 7.40 -18.75
CA ASP A 29 18.61 7.83 -18.62
C ASP A 29 17.68 7.06 -19.56
N ALA A 30 18.13 6.82 -20.79
CA ALA A 30 17.41 5.99 -21.75
C ALA A 30 17.34 4.53 -21.27
N TRP A 31 18.42 3.98 -20.71
CA TRP A 31 18.42 2.62 -20.17
C TRP A 31 17.52 2.47 -18.95
N PHE A 32 17.53 3.45 -18.04
CA PHE A 32 16.63 3.51 -16.90
C PHE A 32 15.17 3.56 -17.35
N THR A 33 14.86 4.37 -18.37
CA THR A 33 13.52 4.42 -18.96
C THR A 33 13.13 3.08 -19.59
N ALA A 34 14.02 2.48 -20.37
CA ALA A 34 13.82 1.15 -20.96
C ALA A 34 13.56 0.08 -19.89
N PHE A 35 14.26 0.14 -18.74
CA PHE A 35 14.03 -0.78 -17.63
C PHE A 35 12.59 -0.73 -17.13
N PHE A 36 11.99 0.45 -16.97
CA PHE A 36 10.59 0.55 -16.57
C PHE A 36 9.63 0.07 -17.66
N ILE A 37 9.89 0.39 -18.92
CA ILE A 37 9.04 -0.02 -20.06
C ILE A 37 9.07 -1.54 -20.23
N GLU A 38 10.26 -2.13 -20.34
CA GLU A 38 10.43 -3.57 -20.57
C GLU A 38 9.93 -4.40 -19.38
N ASN A 39 9.95 -3.87 -18.16
CA ASN A 39 9.35 -4.57 -17.02
C ASN A 39 7.83 -4.34 -16.88
N HIS A 40 7.20 -3.56 -17.78
CA HIS A 40 5.82 -3.08 -17.69
C HIS A 40 5.52 -2.39 -16.35
N LEU A 41 6.44 -1.53 -15.91
CA LEU A 41 6.36 -0.77 -14.67
C LEU A 41 6.13 0.72 -14.92
N ASP A 42 6.27 1.17 -16.17
CA ASP A 42 6.02 2.56 -16.54
C ASP A 42 4.51 2.83 -16.67
N HIS A 43 4.03 3.83 -15.94
CA HIS A 43 2.63 4.24 -15.96
C HIS A 43 2.21 4.86 -17.30
N PHE A 44 3.10 5.56 -18.00
CA PHE A 44 2.75 6.22 -19.26
C PHE A 44 2.55 5.20 -20.39
N THR A 45 3.35 4.13 -20.42
CA THR A 45 3.18 3.05 -21.40
C THR A 45 2.15 2.00 -20.96
N HIS A 46 1.93 1.81 -19.66
CA HIS A 46 0.99 0.81 -19.12
C HIS A 46 0.05 1.36 -18.03
N PRO A 47 -0.80 2.37 -18.33
CA PRO A 47 -1.60 3.08 -17.33
C PRO A 47 -2.68 2.22 -16.66
N GLU A 48 -3.07 1.10 -17.27
CA GLU A 48 -4.04 0.16 -16.71
C GLU A 48 -3.41 -0.86 -15.74
N GLN A 49 -2.07 -1.01 -15.78
CA GLN A 49 -1.35 -2.01 -14.98
C GLN A 49 -0.44 -1.37 -13.93
N ALA A 50 0.28 -0.32 -14.32
CA ALA A 50 1.22 0.38 -13.46
C ALA A 50 0.57 1.58 -12.77
N ALA A 51 0.75 1.65 -11.47
CA ALA A 51 0.32 2.73 -10.61
C ALA A 51 0.99 4.04 -11.03
N ALA A 52 0.23 5.12 -10.97
CA ALA A 52 0.79 6.45 -11.16
C ALA A 52 1.71 6.83 -10.00
N PRO A 53 2.67 7.76 -10.20
CA PRO A 53 3.57 8.22 -9.14
C PRO A 53 2.86 8.63 -7.85
N GLU A 54 1.70 9.28 -7.96
CA GLU A 54 0.88 9.72 -6.82
C GLU A 54 0.25 8.56 -6.05
N GLN A 55 -0.13 7.48 -6.73
CA GLN A 55 -0.62 6.26 -6.07
C GLN A 55 0.53 5.52 -5.39
N VAL A 56 1.73 5.49 -5.99
CA VAL A 56 2.90 4.86 -5.37
C VAL A 56 3.24 5.53 -4.04
N GLN A 57 3.07 6.85 -3.96
CA GLN A 57 3.24 7.64 -2.74
C GLN A 57 2.28 7.27 -1.60
N PHE A 58 1.27 6.42 -1.83
CA PHE A 58 0.47 5.85 -0.75
C PHE A 58 1.26 4.81 0.06
N THR A 59 2.26 4.18 -0.57
CA THR A 59 3.01 3.04 -0.02
C THR A 59 4.48 3.37 0.20
N VAL A 60 5.12 4.06 -0.75
CA VAL A 60 6.55 4.35 -0.77
C VAL A 60 6.75 5.85 -0.60
N TYR A 61 7.68 6.23 0.26
CA TYR A 61 8.12 7.61 0.35
C TYR A 61 9.13 7.89 -0.77
N THR A 62 8.79 8.80 -1.69
CA THR A 62 9.66 9.20 -2.80
C THR A 62 10.00 10.69 -2.70
N GLU A 63 11.30 11.01 -2.75
CA GLU A 63 11.81 12.38 -2.82
C GLU A 63 12.50 12.65 -4.16
N ASN A 64 12.39 13.89 -4.67
CA ASN A 64 13.21 14.38 -5.79
C ASN A 64 13.14 13.49 -7.05
N ASP A 65 11.93 13.27 -7.56
CA ASP A 65 11.65 12.47 -8.78
C ASP A 65 12.10 11.00 -8.73
N GLU A 66 12.41 10.49 -7.53
CA GLU A 66 12.76 9.09 -7.32
C GLU A 66 11.60 8.15 -7.72
N ARG A 67 11.91 7.17 -8.58
CA ARG A 67 10.98 6.15 -9.04
C ARG A 67 11.24 4.85 -8.31
N TYR A 68 10.23 4.34 -7.61
CA TYR A 68 10.28 3.04 -6.97
C TYR A 68 10.48 1.92 -8.00
N TYR A 69 11.27 0.90 -7.67
CA TYR A 69 11.39 -0.33 -8.44
C TYR A 69 11.26 -1.56 -7.53
N PRO A 70 10.59 -2.64 -7.98
CA PRO A 70 10.28 -3.79 -7.13
C PRO A 70 11.43 -4.81 -7.14
N CYS A 71 12.65 -4.40 -6.80
CA CYS A 71 13.81 -5.29 -6.63
C CYS A 71 14.83 -4.73 -5.63
N SER A 72 15.72 -5.60 -5.15
CA SER A 72 16.81 -5.16 -4.26
C SER A 72 17.75 -4.20 -4.99
N ASP A 73 18.39 -3.29 -4.26
CA ASP A 73 19.35 -2.35 -4.85
C ASP A 73 20.51 -3.05 -5.56
N ARG A 74 20.96 -4.20 -5.06
CA ARG A 74 21.98 -5.01 -5.74
C ARG A 74 21.53 -5.45 -7.13
N MET A 75 20.33 -6.00 -7.25
CA MET A 75 19.74 -6.40 -8.53
C MET A 75 19.57 -5.19 -9.47
N PHE A 76 19.05 -4.08 -8.94
CA PHE A 76 18.91 -2.86 -9.74
C PHE A 76 20.27 -2.34 -10.24
N ALA A 77 21.27 -2.24 -9.36
CA ALA A 77 22.62 -1.82 -9.71
C ALA A 77 23.30 -2.77 -10.72
N ALA A 78 23.09 -4.09 -10.59
CA ALA A 78 23.58 -5.07 -11.57
C ALA A 78 23.01 -4.79 -12.96
N ILE A 79 21.68 -4.58 -13.07
CA ILE A 79 21.00 -4.30 -14.35
C ILE A 79 21.42 -2.94 -14.92
N MET A 80 21.51 -1.91 -14.07
CA MET A 80 21.90 -0.57 -14.51
C MET A 80 23.37 -0.51 -14.94
N SER A 81 24.27 -1.16 -14.21
CA SER A 81 25.70 -1.13 -14.52
C SER A 81 26.09 -1.96 -15.75
N ARG A 82 25.27 -2.96 -16.12
CA ARG A 82 25.54 -3.95 -17.19
C ARG A 82 26.86 -4.71 -17.03
N LYS A 83 27.39 -4.79 -15.79
CA LYS A 83 28.71 -5.40 -15.49
C LYS A 83 28.62 -6.73 -14.75
N GLU A 84 27.48 -7.03 -14.14
CA GLU A 84 27.28 -8.23 -13.32
C GLU A 84 26.44 -9.31 -14.05
N SER A 85 26.79 -9.61 -15.30
CA SER A 85 26.05 -10.58 -16.13
C SER A 85 25.95 -11.95 -15.47
N ASP A 86 27.04 -12.49 -14.89
CA ASP A 86 27.02 -13.80 -14.22
C ASP A 86 25.99 -13.88 -13.08
N PHE A 87 25.88 -12.80 -12.30
CA PHE A 87 24.91 -12.71 -11.21
C PHE A 87 23.47 -12.67 -11.75
N ILE A 88 23.20 -11.86 -12.77
CA ILE A 88 21.87 -11.73 -13.37
C ILE A 88 21.46 -13.06 -14.04
N GLN A 89 22.34 -13.66 -14.84
CA GLN A 89 22.10 -14.92 -15.52
C GLN A 89 21.87 -16.07 -14.55
N SER A 90 22.60 -16.10 -13.42
CA SER A 90 22.32 -17.06 -12.35
C SER A 90 20.90 -16.91 -11.82
N LYS A 91 20.41 -15.67 -11.62
CA LYS A 91 19.03 -15.44 -11.15
C LYS A 91 17.96 -15.76 -12.19
N TYR A 92 18.23 -15.53 -13.47
CA TYR A 92 17.34 -16.00 -14.53
C TYR A 92 17.29 -17.53 -14.62
N LYS A 93 18.44 -18.20 -14.48
CA LYS A 93 18.51 -19.66 -14.51
C LYS A 93 17.69 -20.29 -13.38
N GLU A 94 17.75 -19.75 -12.17
CA GLU A 94 16.92 -20.17 -11.03
C GLU A 94 15.42 -20.15 -11.39
N VAL A 95 14.97 -19.07 -12.05
CA VAL A 95 13.58 -18.93 -12.53
C VAL A 95 13.26 -19.99 -13.58
N LEU A 96 14.11 -20.15 -14.59
CA LEU A 96 13.89 -21.13 -15.66
C LEU A 96 13.76 -22.55 -15.10
N GLU A 97 14.66 -22.95 -14.21
CA GLU A 97 14.66 -24.27 -13.59
C GLU A 97 13.37 -24.53 -12.81
N ARG A 98 12.85 -23.52 -12.10
CA ARG A 98 11.59 -23.62 -11.37
C ARG A 98 10.40 -23.88 -12.31
N ILE A 99 10.32 -23.18 -13.44
CA ILE A 99 9.25 -23.38 -14.43
C ILE A 99 9.38 -24.73 -15.15
N LEU A 100 10.60 -25.17 -15.47
CA LEU A 100 10.81 -26.48 -16.08
C LEU A 100 10.39 -27.62 -15.13
N LYS A 101 10.73 -27.50 -13.83
CA LYS A 101 10.27 -28.44 -12.80
C LYS A 101 8.75 -28.46 -12.66
N LEU A 102 8.10 -27.30 -12.78
CA LEU A 102 6.64 -27.21 -12.79
C LEU A 102 6.03 -28.02 -13.94
N ILE A 103 6.54 -27.83 -15.16
CA ILE A 103 6.10 -28.59 -16.34
C ILE A 103 6.28 -30.09 -16.12
N ASP A 104 7.44 -30.51 -15.60
CA ASP A 104 7.74 -31.91 -15.32
C ASP A 104 6.80 -32.56 -14.31
N ARG A 105 6.38 -31.80 -13.29
CA ARG A 105 5.46 -32.27 -12.26
C ARG A 105 4.01 -32.36 -12.74
N GLN A 106 3.55 -31.37 -13.50
CA GLN A 106 2.12 -31.18 -13.75
C GLN A 106 1.65 -31.83 -15.05
N ILE A 107 2.49 -31.85 -16.08
CA ILE A 107 2.11 -32.35 -17.40
C ILE A 107 2.50 -33.82 -17.51
N LYS A 108 1.55 -34.67 -17.88
CA LYS A 108 1.78 -36.12 -18.01
C LYS A 108 2.26 -36.50 -19.39
N ASP A 109 1.63 -35.94 -20.44
CA ASP A 109 1.96 -36.22 -21.83
C ASP A 109 3.39 -35.75 -22.18
N GLN A 110 4.15 -36.62 -22.84
CA GLN A 110 5.55 -36.34 -23.14
C GLN A 110 5.71 -35.33 -24.29
N SER A 111 4.84 -35.39 -25.30
CA SER A 111 4.91 -34.47 -26.45
C SER A 111 4.56 -33.04 -26.03
N GLU A 112 3.53 -32.90 -25.20
CA GLU A 112 3.12 -31.61 -24.62
C GLU A 112 4.21 -31.05 -23.69
N LYS A 113 4.82 -31.90 -22.84
CA LYS A 113 5.98 -31.51 -22.03
C LYS A 113 7.11 -30.96 -22.88
N ASP A 114 7.51 -31.68 -23.92
CA ASP A 114 8.61 -31.28 -24.77
C ASP A 114 8.30 -29.98 -25.53
N TYR A 115 7.06 -29.83 -26.01
CA TYR A 115 6.57 -28.59 -26.61
C TYR A 115 6.64 -27.41 -25.65
N LEU A 116 6.06 -27.53 -24.45
CA LEU A 116 6.03 -26.45 -23.46
C LEU A 116 7.44 -26.09 -22.99
N LYS A 117 8.31 -27.07 -22.75
CA LYS A 117 9.72 -26.82 -22.41
C LYS A 117 10.44 -26.08 -23.52
N ALA A 118 10.21 -26.44 -24.79
CA ALA A 118 10.80 -25.74 -25.92
C ALA A 118 10.30 -24.30 -26.01
N LEU A 119 8.99 -24.08 -25.87
CA LEU A 119 8.38 -22.75 -25.88
C LEU A 119 8.92 -21.85 -24.75
N ILE A 120 8.96 -22.36 -23.52
CA ILE A 120 9.51 -21.64 -22.37
C ILE A 120 10.99 -21.31 -22.58
N LYS A 121 11.81 -22.23 -23.09
CA LYS A 121 13.23 -21.96 -23.39
C LYS A 121 13.40 -20.90 -24.48
N ILE A 122 12.54 -20.89 -25.50
CA ILE A 122 12.56 -19.86 -26.55
C ILE A 122 12.23 -18.49 -25.95
N LYS A 123 11.15 -18.41 -25.16
CA LYS A 123 10.73 -17.15 -24.52
C LYS A 123 11.73 -16.66 -23.49
N TYR A 124 12.26 -17.56 -22.67
CA TYR A 124 13.37 -17.26 -21.76
C TYR A 124 14.53 -16.56 -22.47
N ARG A 125 15.07 -17.15 -23.54
CA ARG A 125 16.21 -16.58 -24.28
C ARG A 125 15.91 -15.20 -24.85
N HIS A 126 14.67 -14.97 -25.30
CA HIS A 126 14.25 -13.67 -25.83
C HIS A 126 14.20 -12.61 -24.72
N GLU A 127 13.58 -12.94 -23.59
CA GLU A 127 13.33 -12.01 -22.48
C GLU A 127 14.59 -11.68 -21.67
N THR A 128 15.58 -12.57 -21.66
CA THR A 128 16.82 -12.40 -20.88
C THR A 128 17.99 -11.88 -21.71
N ARG A 129 17.82 -11.67 -23.02
CA ARG A 129 18.91 -11.32 -23.95
C ARG A 129 19.64 -10.04 -23.54
N ASP A 130 18.87 -9.01 -23.20
CA ASP A 130 19.39 -7.67 -22.93
C ASP A 130 19.61 -7.44 -21.41
N GLU A 131 19.44 -8.49 -20.59
CA GLU A 131 19.63 -8.49 -19.13
C GLU A 131 18.85 -7.43 -18.35
N ILE A 132 17.84 -6.81 -18.96
CA ILE A 132 17.07 -5.71 -18.39
C ILE A 132 15.89 -6.15 -17.50
N MET A 133 15.44 -7.40 -17.64
CA MET A 133 14.25 -7.92 -16.98
C MET A 133 14.52 -8.17 -15.48
N ILE A 134 13.59 -7.81 -14.61
CA ILE A 134 13.67 -8.25 -13.21
C ILE A 134 13.35 -9.75 -13.17
N PRO A 135 14.13 -10.61 -12.47
CA PRO A 135 13.88 -12.05 -12.45
C PRO A 135 12.45 -12.47 -12.05
N SER A 136 11.83 -11.79 -11.09
CA SER A 136 10.42 -12.05 -10.72
C SER A 136 9.41 -11.65 -11.81
N ARG A 137 9.76 -10.69 -12.67
CA ARG A 137 8.94 -10.31 -13.83
C ARG A 137 9.07 -11.34 -14.94
N LEU A 138 10.27 -11.87 -15.16
CA LEU A 138 10.49 -13.03 -16.02
C LEU A 138 9.65 -14.22 -15.52
N GLU A 139 9.71 -14.52 -14.23
CA GLU A 139 8.95 -15.61 -13.61
C GLU A 139 7.45 -15.47 -13.87
N LYS A 140 6.86 -14.29 -13.61
CA LYS A 140 5.45 -14.00 -13.93
C LYS A 140 5.12 -14.29 -15.40
N ARG A 141 5.96 -13.82 -16.34
CA ARG A 141 5.72 -14.03 -17.78
C ARG A 141 5.73 -15.51 -18.13
N LEU A 142 6.70 -16.26 -17.64
CA LEU A 142 6.85 -17.69 -17.93
C LEU A 142 5.74 -18.54 -17.29
N ILE A 143 5.35 -18.25 -16.04
CA ILE A 143 4.18 -18.89 -15.40
C ILE A 143 2.91 -18.61 -16.20
N ARG A 144 2.70 -17.36 -16.64
CA ARG A 144 1.51 -17.01 -17.42
C ARG A 144 1.43 -17.79 -18.74
N ILE A 145 2.56 -18.04 -19.40
CA ILE A 145 2.60 -18.92 -20.59
C ILE A 145 2.14 -20.34 -20.21
N PHE A 146 2.68 -20.89 -19.12
CA PHE A 146 2.28 -22.21 -18.63
C PHE A 146 0.77 -22.29 -18.36
N LEU A 147 0.22 -21.36 -17.56
CA LEU A 147 -1.20 -21.36 -17.20
C LEU A 147 -2.11 -21.22 -18.44
N ASN A 148 -1.78 -20.29 -19.33
CA ASN A 148 -2.60 -20.03 -20.52
C ASN A 148 -2.61 -21.19 -21.52
N HIS A 149 -1.49 -21.91 -21.67
CA HIS A 149 -1.41 -23.02 -22.62
C HIS A 149 -1.98 -24.33 -22.06
N THR A 150 -1.89 -24.55 -20.75
CA THR A 150 -2.34 -25.79 -20.11
C THR A 150 -3.80 -25.71 -19.65
N GLN A 151 -4.36 -24.51 -19.51
CA GLN A 151 -5.67 -24.25 -18.92
C GLN A 151 -5.81 -24.79 -17.48
N ILE A 152 -4.70 -25.11 -16.82
CA ILE A 152 -4.66 -25.42 -15.39
C ILE A 152 -4.77 -24.09 -14.65
N GLU A 153 -5.87 -23.89 -13.93
CA GLU A 153 -6.14 -22.64 -13.21
C GLU A 153 -5.10 -22.39 -12.10
N ASP A 154 -4.94 -23.36 -11.18
CA ASP A 154 -3.89 -23.37 -10.16
C ASP A 154 -3.15 -24.72 -10.13
N PRO A 155 -1.87 -24.76 -10.52
CA PRO A 155 -1.08 -25.99 -10.49
C PRO A 155 -0.78 -26.52 -9.08
N TYR A 156 -0.88 -25.68 -8.05
CA TYR A 156 -0.49 -26.01 -6.68
C TYR A 156 -1.67 -26.21 -5.74
N ILE A 157 -2.91 -26.11 -6.21
CA ILE A 157 -4.13 -26.18 -5.38
C ILE A 157 -4.16 -27.39 -4.42
N ILE A 158 -3.78 -28.58 -4.91
CA ILE A 158 -3.72 -29.80 -4.09
C ILE A 158 -2.61 -29.69 -3.04
N GLU A 159 -1.43 -29.21 -3.42
CA GLU A 159 -0.28 -29.05 -2.53
C GLU A 159 -0.59 -28.04 -1.42
N LYS A 160 -1.16 -26.87 -1.78
CA LYS A 160 -1.61 -25.85 -0.84
C LYS A 160 -2.60 -26.41 0.19
N GLY A 161 -3.63 -27.13 -0.27
CA GLY A 161 -4.61 -27.75 0.63
C GLY A 161 -4.00 -28.83 1.55
N ILE A 162 -3.02 -29.60 1.08
CA ILE A 162 -2.29 -30.56 1.93
C ILE A 162 -1.50 -29.82 3.01
N ARG A 163 -0.75 -28.78 2.64
CA ARG A 163 0.03 -27.94 3.56
C ARG A 163 -0.86 -27.34 4.65
N ASN A 164 -2.00 -26.75 4.28
CA ASN A 164 -2.97 -26.19 5.22
C ASN A 164 -3.53 -27.25 6.18
N ARG A 165 -3.92 -28.42 5.67
CA ARG A 165 -4.45 -29.52 6.49
C ARG A 165 -3.44 -30.06 7.49
N ARG A 166 -2.17 -30.16 7.12
CA ARG A 166 -1.11 -30.61 8.05
C ARG A 166 -1.00 -29.66 9.24
N VAL A 167 -0.87 -28.37 8.97
CA VAL A 167 -0.73 -27.36 10.04
C VAL A 167 -1.99 -27.28 10.90
N SER A 168 -3.18 -27.32 10.29
CA SER A 168 -4.44 -27.34 11.05
C SER A 168 -4.52 -28.53 12.01
N ARG A 169 -4.08 -29.73 11.60
CA ARG A 169 -4.02 -30.89 12.50
C ARG A 169 -3.01 -30.69 13.63
N VAL A 170 -1.85 -30.11 13.33
CA VAL A 170 -0.82 -29.81 14.33
C VAL A 170 -1.35 -28.85 15.39
N LEU A 171 -1.95 -27.73 14.98
CA LEU A 171 -2.49 -26.71 15.90
C LEU A 171 -3.65 -27.25 16.76
N ASN A 172 -4.35 -28.28 16.28
CA ASN A 172 -5.41 -28.97 17.04
C ASN A 172 -4.93 -30.21 17.79
N SER A 173 -3.63 -30.50 17.80
CA SER A 173 -3.07 -31.68 18.49
C SER A 173 -2.91 -31.45 19.99
N ASP A 174 -3.10 -32.53 20.79
CA ASP A 174 -2.91 -32.47 22.24
C ASP A 174 -1.48 -32.06 22.63
N GLY A 175 -0.47 -32.50 21.85
CA GLY A 175 0.93 -32.16 22.10
C GLY A 175 1.19 -30.66 21.97
N PHE A 176 0.66 -30.04 20.92
CA PHE A 176 0.75 -28.59 20.72
C PHE A 176 -0.02 -27.83 21.80
N GLN A 177 -1.26 -28.22 22.09
CA GLN A 177 -2.09 -27.54 23.09
C GLN A 177 -1.46 -27.60 24.50
N LYS A 178 -0.87 -28.73 24.89
CA LYS A 178 -0.12 -28.83 26.15
C LYS A 178 1.12 -27.93 26.16
N ALA A 179 1.91 -27.95 25.09
CA ALA A 179 3.12 -27.14 25.00
C ALA A 179 2.81 -25.63 24.99
N LEU A 180 1.78 -25.21 24.25
CA LEU A 180 1.38 -23.80 24.17
C LEU A 180 0.91 -23.27 25.53
N ASN A 181 0.23 -24.10 26.32
CA ASN A 181 -0.24 -23.77 27.67
C ASN A 181 0.80 -24.10 28.77
N TYR A 182 1.96 -24.65 28.42
CA TYR A 182 3.02 -24.94 29.39
C TYR A 182 3.55 -23.64 29.97
N PHE A 183 3.66 -23.56 31.29
CA PHE A 183 4.16 -22.38 31.98
C PHE A 183 5.05 -22.82 33.14
N ASP A 184 6.32 -22.40 33.13
CA ASP A 184 7.25 -22.76 34.20
C ASP A 184 7.02 -21.83 35.40
N CYS A 185 6.59 -22.40 36.52
CA CYS A 185 6.33 -21.64 37.74
C CYS A 185 7.59 -20.98 38.33
N THR A 186 8.80 -21.37 37.90
CA THR A 186 10.03 -20.69 38.32
C THR A 186 10.15 -19.28 37.74
N ASP A 187 9.54 -19.00 36.59
CA ASP A 187 9.48 -17.66 35.96
C ASP A 187 8.60 -16.67 36.75
N LEU A 188 7.75 -17.16 37.66
CA LEU A 188 6.91 -16.32 38.54
C LEU A 188 7.68 -15.75 39.73
N THR A 189 8.81 -16.35 40.07
CA THR A 189 9.48 -16.09 41.35
C THR A 189 10.51 -14.97 41.21
N ASN A 190 10.03 -13.72 41.32
CA ASN A 190 10.65 -12.60 42.09
C ASN A 190 10.28 -11.18 41.60
N SER A 191 9.53 -11.00 40.49
CA SER A 191 9.39 -9.66 39.86
C SER A 191 7.98 -9.22 39.46
N LEU A 192 6.95 -10.06 39.57
CA LEU A 192 5.57 -9.69 39.20
C LEU A 192 4.83 -9.05 40.39
N SER A 193 4.47 -7.78 40.24
CA SER A 193 3.79 -6.97 41.27
C SER A 193 2.29 -6.79 41.03
N SER A 194 1.76 -7.24 39.88
CA SER A 194 0.33 -7.09 39.54
C SER A 194 -0.21 -8.16 38.57
N LEU A 195 -1.54 -8.37 38.60
CA LEU A 195 -2.25 -9.22 37.62
C LEU A 195 -2.10 -8.71 36.18
N THR A 196 -1.92 -7.41 35.99
CA THR A 196 -1.70 -6.82 34.66
C THR A 196 -0.35 -7.25 34.09
N GLN A 197 0.70 -7.26 34.91
CA GLN A 197 2.04 -7.73 34.49
C GLN A 197 2.02 -9.23 34.17
N LEU A 198 1.27 -10.04 34.92
CA LEU A 198 1.11 -11.46 34.61
C LEU A 198 0.41 -11.67 33.26
N LYS A 199 -0.67 -10.93 32.97
CA LYS A 199 -1.34 -11.00 31.67
C LYS A 199 -0.41 -10.63 30.53
N ALA A 200 0.33 -9.53 30.66
CA ALA A 200 1.27 -9.08 29.64
C ALA A 200 2.40 -10.12 29.40
N LEU A 201 2.89 -10.77 30.45
CA LEU A 201 3.87 -11.86 30.33
C LEU A 201 3.32 -13.06 29.56
N VAL A 202 2.08 -13.46 29.85
CA VAL A 202 1.41 -14.54 29.12
C VAL A 202 1.20 -14.15 27.66
N GLU A 203 0.78 -12.91 27.40
CA GLU A 203 0.59 -12.39 26.04
C GLU A 203 1.87 -12.38 25.21
N ASP A 204 2.98 -11.92 25.81
CA ASP A 204 4.31 -11.94 25.19
C ASP A 204 4.79 -13.37 24.91
N LEU A 205 4.60 -14.28 25.87
CA LEU A 205 5.01 -15.67 25.74
C LEU A 205 4.25 -16.40 24.62
N GLU A 206 2.93 -16.25 24.57
CA GLU A 206 2.09 -16.88 23.56
C GLU A 206 2.46 -16.40 22.14
N LEU A 207 2.64 -15.09 21.97
CA LEU A 207 3.07 -14.52 20.68
C LEU A 207 4.47 -14.98 20.27
N LYS A 208 5.43 -15.01 21.19
CA LYS A 208 6.78 -15.54 20.92
C LYS A 208 6.71 -16.99 20.43
N ARG A 209 5.92 -17.84 21.10
CA ARG A 209 5.71 -19.24 20.70
C ARG A 209 5.12 -19.37 19.31
N LEU A 210 4.10 -18.57 18.99
CA LEU A 210 3.49 -18.57 17.67
C LEU A 210 4.45 -18.06 16.59
N PHE A 211 5.26 -17.02 16.86
CA PHE A 211 6.29 -16.56 15.93
C PHE A 211 7.34 -17.63 15.66
N SER A 212 7.77 -18.37 16.68
CA SER A 212 8.69 -19.50 16.54
C SER A 212 8.11 -20.63 15.70
N LEU A 213 6.82 -20.92 15.87
CA LEU A 213 6.12 -21.93 15.08
C LEU A 213 5.98 -21.52 13.61
N ALA A 214 5.79 -20.22 13.36
CA ALA A 214 5.61 -19.68 12.01
C ALA A 214 6.88 -19.80 11.14
N MET A 215 8.02 -20.22 11.71
CA MET A 215 9.27 -20.50 10.99
C MET A 215 9.51 -21.99 10.75
N GLU A 216 8.67 -22.88 11.29
CA GLU A 216 8.88 -24.32 11.22
C GLU A 216 8.30 -24.93 9.93
N SER A 217 9.09 -24.93 8.86
CA SER A 217 8.61 -25.42 7.56
C SER A 217 8.25 -26.91 7.55
N SER A 218 8.84 -27.71 8.45
CA SER A 218 8.52 -29.13 8.59
C SER A 218 7.04 -29.37 8.91
N LEU A 219 6.33 -28.39 9.50
CA LEU A 219 4.90 -28.49 9.80
C LEU A 219 4.03 -28.61 8.55
N TRP A 220 4.43 -27.97 7.46
CA TRP A 220 3.66 -27.97 6.21
C TRP A 220 4.33 -28.73 5.07
N GLU A 221 5.67 -28.81 5.04
CA GLU A 221 6.41 -29.47 3.96
C GLU A 221 6.47 -30.99 4.13
N SER A 222 6.41 -31.50 5.37
CA SER A 222 6.59 -32.92 5.69
C SER A 222 5.45 -33.50 6.52
N ASP A 223 5.34 -34.83 6.55
CA ASP A 223 4.42 -35.55 7.45
C ASP A 223 5.06 -35.88 8.81
N GLU A 224 6.31 -35.44 9.07
CA GLU A 224 7.01 -35.67 10.34
C GLU A 224 6.27 -35.06 11.53
N SER A 225 5.59 -33.94 11.28
CA SER A 225 4.81 -33.18 12.26
C SER A 225 3.67 -33.95 12.91
N ILE A 226 3.20 -35.04 12.28
CA ILE A 226 2.16 -35.93 12.83
C ILE A 226 2.65 -36.62 14.11
N SER A 227 3.95 -36.84 14.24
CA SER A 227 4.56 -37.54 15.37
C SER A 227 5.06 -36.62 16.49
N TYR A 228 4.91 -35.31 16.35
CA TYR A 228 5.44 -34.34 17.31
C TYR A 228 4.73 -34.43 18.65
N THR A 229 5.55 -34.46 19.69
CA THR A 229 5.12 -34.48 21.09
C THR A 229 5.25 -33.09 21.70
N GLU A 230 4.73 -32.92 22.92
CA GLU A 230 4.90 -31.70 23.72
C GLU A 230 6.38 -31.24 23.77
N LYS A 231 7.32 -32.18 23.92
CA LYS A 231 8.77 -31.88 23.99
C LYS A 231 9.35 -31.35 22.69
N ASP A 232 8.74 -31.67 21.55
CA ASP A 232 9.20 -31.20 20.25
C ASP A 232 8.74 -29.75 20.05
N PHE A 233 7.49 -29.43 20.41
CA PHE A 233 6.99 -28.05 20.41
C PHE A 233 7.73 -27.15 21.40
N LEU A 234 7.99 -27.62 22.62
CA LEU A 234 8.79 -26.85 23.59
C LEU A 234 10.18 -26.50 23.03
N ARG A 235 10.85 -27.46 22.35
CA ARG A 235 12.12 -27.21 21.67
C ARG A 235 12.00 -26.19 20.54
N MET A 236 10.89 -26.16 19.81
CA MET A 236 10.64 -25.13 18.79
C MET A 236 10.40 -23.76 19.42
N PHE A 237 9.70 -23.71 20.55
CA PHE A 237 9.42 -22.49 21.29
C PHE A 237 10.65 -21.85 21.91
N ASP A 238 11.66 -22.65 22.24
CA ASP A 238 12.97 -22.20 22.76
C ASP A 238 13.85 -21.51 21.70
N ARG A 239 13.39 -21.42 20.43
CA ARG A 239 14.13 -20.69 19.40
C ARG A 239 14.31 -19.22 19.78
N PRO A 240 15.53 -18.68 19.65
CA PRO A 240 15.75 -17.27 19.93
C PRO A 240 15.05 -16.41 18.86
N LEU A 241 14.43 -15.33 19.32
CA LEU A 241 14.01 -14.25 18.45
C LEU A 241 15.21 -13.31 18.25
N THR A 242 15.54 -13.02 17.00
CA THR A 242 16.65 -12.16 16.58
C THR A 242 16.14 -10.99 15.73
N GLY A 243 17.01 -10.01 15.47
CA GLY A 243 16.71 -8.86 14.61
C GLY A 243 16.33 -7.59 15.36
N ASN A 244 16.32 -6.47 14.64
CA ASN A 244 16.11 -5.12 15.19
C ASN A 244 14.62 -4.79 15.44
N GLY A 245 13.70 -5.66 15.05
CA GLY A 245 12.27 -5.40 15.07
C GLY A 245 11.52 -5.98 16.25
N ILE A 246 12.15 -6.76 17.13
CA ILE A 246 11.48 -7.40 18.28
C ILE A 246 10.84 -6.35 19.19
N GLU A 247 11.64 -5.45 19.76
CA GLU A 247 11.16 -4.42 20.68
C GLU A 247 10.20 -3.42 19.98
N PRO A 248 10.50 -2.92 18.76
CA PRO A 248 9.54 -2.12 18.00
C PRO A 248 8.20 -2.82 17.77
N LEU A 249 8.19 -4.12 17.46
CA LEU A 249 6.96 -4.87 17.22
C LEU A 249 6.16 -5.05 18.52
N SER A 250 6.81 -5.44 19.63
CA SER A 250 6.13 -5.55 20.93
C SER A 250 5.48 -4.23 21.34
N ARG A 251 6.20 -3.11 21.15
CA ARG A 251 5.67 -1.77 21.40
C ARG A 251 4.51 -1.41 20.46
N PHE A 252 4.61 -1.76 19.19
CA PHE A 252 3.58 -1.51 18.18
C PHE A 252 2.27 -2.25 18.51
N LEU A 253 2.38 -3.52 18.91
CA LEU A 253 1.27 -4.39 19.32
C LEU A 253 0.74 -4.06 20.73
N GLY A 254 1.48 -3.27 21.50
CA GLY A 254 1.07 -2.89 22.86
C GLY A 254 1.24 -3.98 23.90
N ILE A 255 2.13 -4.94 23.64
CA ILE A 255 2.54 -5.97 24.59
C ILE A 255 3.43 -5.28 25.63
N GLN A 256 2.94 -5.15 26.87
CA GLN A 256 3.63 -4.41 27.92
C GLN A 256 4.86 -5.20 28.40
N THR A 257 6.02 -4.54 28.44
CA THR A 257 7.13 -5.05 29.25
C THR A 257 6.87 -4.72 30.73
N PRO A 258 7.39 -5.52 31.69
CA PRO A 258 7.13 -5.34 33.12
C PRO A 258 7.41 -3.92 33.66
N ASP A 259 8.28 -3.16 32.98
CA ASP A 259 8.71 -1.81 33.35
C ASP A 259 7.83 -0.67 32.78
N ASP A 260 6.88 -0.95 31.88
CA ASP A 260 6.13 0.09 31.17
C ASP A 260 4.88 0.54 31.96
N GLN A 261 5.03 1.59 32.77
CA GLN A 261 3.90 2.17 33.51
C GLN A 261 2.89 2.81 32.55
N SER A 262 1.74 2.14 32.37
CA SER A 262 0.47 2.73 31.92
C SER A 262 0.47 3.41 30.54
N ARG A 263 0.86 2.70 29.48
CA ARG A 263 0.48 3.12 28.12
C ARG A 263 -0.79 2.39 27.67
N LYS A 264 -1.90 3.14 27.58
CA LYS A 264 -3.06 2.73 26.78
C LYS A 264 -2.64 2.72 25.31
N VAL A 265 -2.07 1.62 24.83
CA VAL A 265 -1.88 1.43 23.40
C VAL A 265 -3.26 1.22 22.79
N GLY A 266 -3.70 2.19 21.99
CA GLY A 266 -4.98 2.11 21.30
C GLY A 266 -4.97 0.98 20.26
N THR A 267 -6.17 0.51 19.91
CA THR A 267 -6.40 -0.46 18.83
C THR A 267 -5.67 -0.06 17.55
N LYS A 268 -4.84 -0.95 17.00
CA LYS A 268 -4.10 -0.74 15.75
C LYS A 268 -4.84 -1.31 14.55
N LYS A 269 -4.65 -0.69 13.39
CA LYS A 269 -4.96 -1.26 12.08
C LYS A 269 -3.68 -1.85 11.50
N ILE A 270 -3.67 -3.14 11.21
CA ILE A 270 -2.47 -3.87 10.79
C ILE A 270 -2.73 -4.48 9.42
N LEU A 271 -1.87 -4.20 8.44
CA LEU A 271 -1.88 -4.92 7.16
C LEU A 271 -0.96 -6.14 7.27
N TRP A 272 -1.53 -7.34 7.21
CA TRP A 272 -0.79 -8.61 7.17
C TRP A 272 -0.68 -9.10 5.74
N LEU A 273 0.55 -9.27 5.24
CA LEU A 273 0.78 -9.82 3.91
C LEU A 273 0.93 -11.34 4.00
N ALA A 274 -0.06 -12.07 3.47
CA ALA A 274 0.01 -13.53 3.41
C ALA A 274 1.18 -13.97 2.49
N ASP A 275 1.81 -15.10 2.82
CA ASP A 275 2.87 -15.69 2.00
C ASP A 275 2.52 -17.14 1.64
N GLU A 276 3.16 -18.15 2.23
CA GLU A 276 3.02 -19.54 1.82
C GLU A 276 1.80 -20.26 2.43
N ALA A 277 1.20 -21.19 1.68
CA ALA A 277 0.23 -22.13 2.20
C ALA A 277 0.88 -23.05 3.24
N GLY A 278 0.12 -23.39 4.28
CA GLY A 278 0.64 -23.99 5.51
C GLY A 278 1.13 -22.95 6.51
N GLU A 279 2.13 -22.15 6.14
CA GLU A 279 2.64 -21.03 6.98
C GLU A 279 1.48 -20.11 7.40
N PHE A 280 0.64 -19.73 6.43
CA PHE A 280 -0.48 -18.83 6.67
C PHE A 280 -1.51 -19.36 7.70
N VAL A 281 -1.60 -20.68 7.90
CA VAL A 281 -2.48 -21.24 8.95
C VAL A 281 -1.93 -20.93 10.35
N VAL A 282 -0.59 -20.88 10.52
CA VAL A 282 0.02 -20.38 11.76
C VAL A 282 -0.18 -18.88 11.88
N ASP A 283 -0.05 -18.14 10.78
CA ASP A 283 -0.35 -16.70 10.76
C ASP A 283 -1.78 -16.43 11.21
N LEU A 284 -2.76 -17.23 10.81
CA LEU A 284 -4.15 -17.09 11.26
C LEU A 284 -4.31 -17.25 12.78
N ALA A 285 -3.52 -18.12 13.42
CA ALA A 285 -3.51 -18.20 14.88
C ALA A 285 -3.03 -16.88 15.51
N ILE A 286 -1.97 -16.27 14.94
CA ILE A 286 -1.46 -14.96 15.36
C ILE A 286 -2.50 -13.86 15.09
N ILE A 287 -3.08 -13.82 13.89
CA ILE A 287 -4.07 -12.83 13.47
C ILE A 287 -5.31 -12.89 14.38
N ASN A 288 -5.81 -14.09 14.65
CA ASN A 288 -6.96 -14.31 15.54
C ASN A 288 -6.63 -13.88 16.96
N TYR A 289 -5.40 -14.12 17.42
CA TYR A 289 -4.92 -13.63 18.71
C TYR A 289 -4.91 -12.09 18.77
N LEU A 290 -4.31 -11.42 17.78
CA LEU A 290 -4.27 -9.97 17.69
C LEU A 290 -5.66 -9.34 17.56
N ALA A 291 -6.58 -9.99 16.84
CA ALA A 291 -7.97 -9.57 16.75
C ALA A 291 -8.70 -9.66 18.09
N LYS A 292 -8.43 -10.71 18.90
CA LYS A 292 -8.96 -10.83 20.27
C LYS A 292 -8.42 -9.74 21.20
N LEU A 293 -7.21 -9.25 20.97
CA LEU A 293 -6.65 -8.08 21.66
C LEU A 293 -7.28 -6.74 21.19
N GLY A 294 -8.22 -6.79 20.25
CA GLY A 294 -8.97 -5.62 19.76
C GLY A 294 -8.31 -4.89 18.59
N HIS A 295 -7.26 -5.45 17.99
CA HIS A 295 -6.70 -4.92 16.75
C HIS A 295 -7.58 -5.24 15.55
N LYS A 296 -7.54 -4.36 14.55
CA LYS A 296 -8.20 -4.59 13.25
C LYS A 296 -7.14 -5.06 12.26
N ILE A 297 -7.29 -6.29 11.76
CA ILE A 297 -6.34 -6.92 10.87
C ILE A 297 -6.90 -6.91 9.45
N ILE A 298 -6.08 -6.46 8.49
CA ILE A 298 -6.38 -6.53 7.07
C ILE A 298 -5.38 -7.50 6.45
N ILE A 299 -5.86 -8.59 5.88
CA ILE A 299 -5.05 -9.64 5.27
C ILE A 299 -5.01 -9.39 3.77
N ALA A 300 -3.82 -9.29 3.19
CA ALA A 300 -3.63 -9.18 1.76
C ALA A 300 -3.12 -10.51 1.17
N PHE A 301 -3.91 -11.07 0.27
CA PHE A 301 -3.59 -12.27 -0.50
C PHE A 301 -3.14 -11.91 -1.92
N LYS A 302 -2.55 -12.87 -2.63
CA LYS A 302 -2.35 -12.73 -4.08
C LYS A 302 -3.68 -12.71 -4.81
N ASP A 303 -3.72 -12.07 -5.98
CA ASP A 303 -4.90 -12.03 -6.86
C ASP A 303 -5.12 -13.32 -7.67
N GLY A 304 -4.30 -14.33 -7.42
CA GLY A 304 -4.38 -15.62 -8.05
C GLY A 304 -3.05 -16.37 -7.96
N PRO A 305 -2.97 -17.52 -8.62
CA PRO A 305 -1.96 -18.52 -8.31
C PRO A 305 -0.53 -18.06 -8.52
N LEU A 306 0.29 -18.28 -7.49
CA LEU A 306 1.73 -18.04 -7.49
C LEU A 306 2.44 -19.13 -6.69
N PHE A 307 2.71 -20.26 -7.35
CA PHE A 307 3.26 -21.46 -6.71
C PHE A 307 2.48 -21.83 -5.44
N SER A 308 3.14 -22.01 -4.31
CA SER A 308 2.52 -22.36 -3.03
C SER A 308 2.01 -21.15 -2.23
N LYS A 309 2.08 -19.93 -2.75
CA LYS A 309 1.57 -18.75 -2.05
C LYS A 309 0.05 -18.72 -2.02
N VAL A 310 -0.50 -18.28 -0.89
CA VAL A 310 -1.95 -18.18 -0.69
C VAL A 310 -2.50 -17.01 -1.51
N ASP A 311 -3.50 -17.31 -2.32
CA ASP A 311 -4.26 -16.32 -3.06
C ASP A 311 -5.67 -16.13 -2.51
N PHE A 312 -6.37 -15.15 -3.06
CA PHE A 312 -7.67 -14.73 -2.59
C PHE A 312 -8.74 -15.81 -2.75
N ASP A 313 -8.63 -16.64 -3.79
CA ASP A 313 -9.58 -17.72 -4.07
C ASP A 313 -9.31 -18.90 -3.11
N ASP A 314 -8.03 -19.24 -2.85
CA ASP A 314 -7.65 -20.23 -1.83
C ASP A 314 -8.30 -19.91 -0.47
N ALA A 315 -8.28 -18.64 -0.06
CA ALA A 315 -8.81 -18.18 1.22
C ALA A 315 -10.35 -18.38 1.33
N GLN A 316 -11.06 -18.46 0.21
CA GLN A 316 -12.50 -18.68 0.17
C GLN A 316 -12.88 -20.17 -0.04
N GLU A 317 -12.05 -20.90 -0.78
CA GLU A 317 -12.38 -22.26 -1.26
C GLU A 317 -11.70 -23.39 -0.47
N ASP A 318 -10.50 -23.18 0.06
CA ASP A 318 -9.82 -24.22 0.86
C ASP A 318 -10.57 -24.49 2.17
N GLU A 319 -10.78 -25.78 2.47
CA GLU A 319 -11.62 -26.19 3.60
C GLU A 319 -11.10 -25.68 4.95
N VAL A 320 -9.77 -25.65 5.13
CA VAL A 320 -9.14 -25.18 6.36
C VAL A 320 -9.23 -23.67 6.43
N LEU A 321 -8.80 -22.96 5.39
CA LEU A 321 -8.80 -21.50 5.39
C LEU A 321 -10.22 -20.92 5.52
N ARG A 322 -11.20 -21.48 4.80
CA ARG A 322 -12.61 -21.06 4.87
C ARG A 322 -13.17 -21.18 6.29
N ARG A 323 -12.75 -22.19 7.04
CA ARG A 323 -13.16 -22.40 8.43
C ARG A 323 -12.47 -21.41 9.37
N GLU A 324 -11.16 -21.26 9.26
CA GLU A 324 -10.38 -20.36 10.12
C GLU A 324 -10.67 -18.87 9.85
N LEU A 325 -11.12 -18.53 8.64
CA LEU A 325 -11.53 -17.18 8.23
C LEU A 325 -13.04 -16.91 8.40
N GLU A 326 -13.79 -17.80 9.06
CA GLU A 326 -15.20 -17.58 9.33
C GLU A 326 -15.41 -16.25 10.10
N GLY A 327 -16.31 -15.41 9.60
CA GLY A 327 -16.54 -14.07 10.14
C GLY A 327 -15.61 -12.97 9.59
N THR A 328 -14.72 -13.28 8.65
CA THR A 328 -13.90 -12.29 7.93
C THR A 328 -14.70 -11.58 6.84
N LEU A 329 -14.47 -10.27 6.66
CA LEU A 329 -15.04 -9.51 5.54
C LEU A 329 -14.14 -9.61 4.31
N PHE A 330 -14.58 -10.29 3.26
CA PHE A 330 -13.88 -10.38 1.98
C PHE A 330 -14.24 -9.19 1.06
N LEU A 331 -13.23 -8.47 0.58
CA LEU A 331 -13.41 -7.34 -0.34
C LEU A 331 -12.86 -7.68 -1.73
N GLN A 332 -13.76 -7.86 -2.69
CA GLN A 332 -13.42 -8.15 -4.08
C GLN A 332 -13.09 -6.89 -4.91
N GLU A 333 -13.54 -5.70 -4.47
CA GLU A 333 -13.36 -4.46 -5.21
C GLU A 333 -11.88 -4.02 -5.19
N LYS A 334 -11.26 -3.95 -6.37
CA LYS A 334 -9.84 -3.59 -6.58
C LYS A 334 -9.61 -2.08 -6.62
N ASN A 335 -10.66 -1.29 -6.81
CA ASN A 335 -10.62 0.16 -6.99
C ASN A 335 -11.52 0.93 -6.00
N MET A 336 -11.61 0.48 -4.75
CA MET A 336 -12.50 1.07 -3.73
C MET A 336 -12.19 2.55 -3.51
N ARG A 337 -13.20 3.41 -3.59
CA ARG A 337 -13.06 4.84 -3.31
C ARG A 337 -12.73 5.10 -1.84
N LYS A 338 -12.12 6.25 -1.54
CA LYS A 338 -11.80 6.62 -0.15
C LYS A 338 -12.99 6.49 0.80
N ASN A 339 -14.16 7.04 0.43
CA ASN A 339 -15.37 6.97 1.28
C ASN A 339 -15.79 5.52 1.60
N GLU A 340 -15.72 4.63 0.62
CA GLU A 340 -16.05 3.20 0.78
C GLU A 340 -15.05 2.55 1.72
N LEU A 341 -13.75 2.81 1.51
CA LEU A 341 -12.70 2.33 2.40
C LEU A 341 -12.90 2.80 3.85
N VAL A 342 -13.25 4.09 4.07
CA VAL A 342 -13.50 4.61 5.42
C VAL A 342 -14.64 3.83 6.09
N LYS A 343 -15.74 3.63 5.36
CA LYS A 343 -16.91 2.90 5.86
C LYS A 343 -16.53 1.47 6.23
N THR A 344 -15.76 0.81 5.37
CA THR A 344 -15.28 -0.55 5.60
C THR A 344 -14.35 -0.65 6.80
N LEU A 345 -13.38 0.26 6.94
CA LEU A 345 -12.45 0.29 8.07
C LEU A 345 -13.14 0.67 9.40
N ARG A 346 -14.30 1.34 9.36
CA ARG A 346 -15.15 1.66 10.52
C ARG A 346 -16.17 0.57 10.86
N SER A 347 -16.32 -0.45 10.02
CA SER A 347 -17.24 -1.56 10.28
C SER A 347 -16.82 -2.36 11.52
N ASP A 348 -17.73 -3.18 12.02
CA ASP A 348 -17.51 -4.02 13.21
C ASP A 348 -16.64 -5.25 12.93
N TYR A 349 -16.23 -5.47 11.67
CA TYR A 349 -15.34 -6.56 11.30
C TYR A 349 -13.92 -6.32 11.81
N ASN A 350 -13.41 -7.22 12.66
CA ASN A 350 -12.03 -7.14 13.15
C ASN A 350 -11.02 -7.68 12.12
N ILE A 351 -11.46 -8.57 11.21
CA ILE A 351 -10.62 -9.15 10.16
C ILE A 351 -11.25 -8.85 8.80
N ILE A 352 -10.44 -8.33 7.88
CA ILE A 352 -10.81 -7.97 6.51
C ILE A 352 -9.82 -8.65 5.56
N ALA A 353 -10.29 -9.34 4.53
CA ALA A 353 -9.47 -9.97 3.50
C ALA A 353 -9.55 -9.18 2.19
N ILE A 354 -8.39 -8.92 1.57
CA ILE A 354 -8.27 -8.23 0.28
C ILE A 354 -7.31 -8.97 -0.66
N SER A 355 -7.44 -8.72 -1.95
CA SER A 355 -6.41 -9.04 -2.94
C SER A 355 -5.41 -7.89 -3.08
N ASP A 356 -4.12 -8.22 -3.14
CA ASP A 356 -3.06 -7.27 -3.47
C ASP A 356 -3.09 -6.84 -4.95
N GLY A 357 -3.90 -7.50 -5.79
CA GLY A 357 -4.09 -7.21 -7.20
C GLY A 357 -3.02 -7.82 -8.12
N THR A 358 -2.11 -8.63 -7.58
CA THR A 358 -0.96 -9.17 -8.31
C THR A 358 -0.88 -10.69 -8.26
N ARG A 359 -0.32 -11.27 -9.34
CA ARG A 359 0.05 -12.70 -9.44
C ARG A 359 1.57 -12.83 -9.53
N GLU A 360 2.27 -12.05 -8.72
CA GLU A 360 3.74 -12.01 -8.67
C GLU A 360 4.23 -11.65 -7.27
N ASN A 361 5.53 -11.83 -7.04
CA ASN A 361 6.17 -11.35 -5.82
C ASN A 361 5.93 -9.85 -5.62
N LEU A 362 5.78 -9.43 -4.36
CA LEU A 362 5.30 -8.10 -3.98
C LEU A 362 5.86 -6.99 -4.89
N ASN A 363 4.94 -6.27 -5.52
CA ASN A 363 5.23 -5.20 -6.46
C ASN A 363 4.25 -4.05 -6.24
N LEU A 364 4.67 -3.06 -5.46
CA LEU A 364 3.84 -1.91 -5.09
C LEU A 364 3.44 -1.02 -6.28
N LEU A 365 4.14 -1.14 -7.42
CA LEU A 365 3.74 -0.45 -8.66
C LEU A 365 2.53 -1.11 -9.33
N LEU A 366 2.34 -2.41 -9.15
CA LEU A 366 1.29 -3.16 -9.86
C LEU A 366 0.16 -3.58 -8.92
N ALA A 367 0.25 -3.20 -7.65
CA ALA A 367 -0.77 -3.52 -6.66
C ALA A 367 -2.09 -2.79 -6.94
N SER A 368 -3.19 -3.38 -6.48
CA SER A 368 -4.51 -2.79 -6.61
C SER A 368 -4.60 -1.44 -5.91
N THR A 369 -5.48 -0.56 -6.41
CA THR A 369 -5.77 0.73 -5.76
C THR A 369 -6.29 0.53 -4.34
N THR A 370 -7.12 -0.49 -4.12
CA THR A 370 -7.63 -0.88 -2.81
C THR A 370 -6.48 -1.21 -1.85
N PHE A 371 -5.52 -2.04 -2.29
CA PHE A 371 -4.34 -2.39 -1.50
C PHE A 371 -3.52 -1.13 -1.15
N ALA A 372 -3.21 -0.28 -2.13
CA ALA A 372 -2.42 0.93 -1.92
C ALA A 372 -3.09 1.89 -0.93
N ARG A 373 -4.41 2.08 -1.03
CA ARG A 373 -5.18 2.91 -0.07
C ARG A 373 -5.20 2.29 1.33
N ILE A 374 -5.35 0.97 1.44
CA ILE A 374 -5.28 0.28 2.74
C ILE A 374 -3.90 0.46 3.37
N PHE A 375 -2.83 0.27 2.59
CA PHE A 375 -1.47 0.50 3.04
C PHE A 375 -1.28 1.92 3.60
N LYS A 376 -1.86 2.94 2.97
CA LYS A 376 -1.84 4.32 3.50
C LYS A 376 -2.58 4.48 4.83
N GLU A 377 -3.67 3.74 5.02
CA GLU A 377 -4.59 3.93 6.14
C GLU A 377 -4.24 3.10 7.39
N VAL A 378 -3.50 1.99 7.24
CA VAL A 378 -3.05 1.18 8.38
C VAL A 378 -1.98 1.89 9.21
N ASP A 379 -1.77 1.40 10.44
CA ASP A 379 -0.77 1.93 11.36
C ASP A 379 0.59 1.22 11.19
N GLY A 380 0.60 0.03 10.60
CA GLY A 380 1.82 -0.73 10.29
C GLY A 380 1.52 -1.92 9.38
N VAL A 381 2.57 -2.43 8.75
CA VAL A 381 2.52 -3.56 7.81
C VAL A 381 3.40 -4.69 8.36
N ILE A 382 2.84 -5.89 8.46
CA ILE A 382 3.57 -7.10 8.81
C ILE A 382 3.65 -7.98 7.56
N SER A 383 4.88 -8.27 7.15
CA SER A 383 5.20 -9.11 6.00
C SER A 383 5.86 -10.41 6.45
N ARG A 384 5.78 -11.43 5.59
CA ARG A 384 6.23 -12.79 5.86
C ARG A 384 7.23 -13.27 4.82
N GLY A 385 8.17 -14.11 5.25
CA GLY A 385 9.13 -14.77 4.38
C GLY A 385 10.21 -13.85 3.78
N HIS A 386 11.23 -14.50 3.18
CA HIS A 386 12.40 -13.82 2.60
C HIS A 386 12.08 -13.04 1.32
N ASP A 387 11.10 -13.51 0.54
CA ASP A 387 10.75 -12.87 -0.72
C ASP A 387 10.20 -11.46 -0.50
N GLN A 388 9.35 -11.29 0.52
CA GLN A 388 8.80 -9.99 0.90
C GLN A 388 9.85 -9.15 1.63
N LYS A 389 10.68 -9.78 2.51
CA LYS A 389 11.83 -9.13 3.16
C LYS A 389 12.71 -8.42 2.15
N ARG A 390 13.09 -9.10 1.07
CA ARG A 390 13.94 -8.55 0.02
C ARG A 390 13.34 -7.34 -0.68
N ARG A 391 12.01 -7.20 -0.75
CA ARG A 391 11.36 -6.02 -1.34
C ARG A 391 11.40 -4.80 -0.42
N PHE A 392 11.19 -5.03 0.87
CA PHE A 392 11.13 -3.95 1.86
C PHE A 392 12.51 -3.55 2.42
N PHE A 393 13.41 -4.51 2.63
CA PHE A 393 14.64 -4.31 3.40
C PHE A 393 15.91 -4.25 2.54
N ASP A 394 15.96 -4.98 1.43
CA ASP A 394 17.15 -5.01 0.55
C ASP A 394 17.14 -3.87 -0.49
N SER A 395 16.38 -2.81 -0.23
CA SER A 395 16.32 -1.59 -1.03
C SER A 395 16.41 -0.33 -0.15
N HIS A 396 16.93 0.76 -0.70
CA HIS A 396 17.08 2.04 -0.03
C HIS A 396 15.74 2.76 0.20
N PHE A 397 14.69 2.40 -0.54
CA PHE A 397 13.39 3.05 -0.48
C PHE A 397 12.82 3.05 0.93
N GLN A 398 12.23 4.16 1.33
CA GLN A 398 11.52 4.28 2.61
C GLN A 398 10.02 4.17 2.38
N PHE A 399 9.25 3.84 3.41
CA PHE A 399 7.82 3.58 3.27
C PHE A 399 6.99 4.57 4.08
N THR A 400 5.72 4.67 3.71
CA THR A 400 4.75 5.57 4.36
C THR A 400 4.25 5.05 5.71
N GLN A 401 4.48 3.78 6.01
CA GLN A 401 4.16 3.10 7.26
C GLN A 401 5.36 2.37 7.85
N ASP A 402 5.24 2.03 9.12
CA ASP A 402 6.14 1.09 9.79
C ASP A 402 6.03 -0.29 9.15
N ILE A 403 7.17 -0.86 8.75
CA ILE A 403 7.23 -2.18 8.11
C ILE A 403 7.95 -3.16 9.03
N PHE A 404 7.29 -4.27 9.30
CA PHE A 404 7.84 -5.43 9.98
C PHE A 404 7.94 -6.58 9.00
N ASN A 405 8.99 -7.38 9.13
CA ASN A 405 9.10 -8.65 8.43
C ASN A 405 9.49 -9.74 9.43
N ILE A 406 8.79 -10.86 9.35
CA ILE A 406 9.10 -12.06 10.14
C ILE A 406 9.57 -13.12 9.16
N SER A 407 10.82 -13.53 9.27
CA SER A 407 11.47 -14.54 8.42
C SER A 407 12.45 -15.37 9.21
N ALA A 408 12.88 -16.50 8.65
CA ALA A 408 14.03 -17.21 9.20
C ALA A 408 15.28 -16.33 9.02
N ASP A 409 16.28 -16.49 9.88
CA ASP A 409 17.65 -16.11 9.54
C ASP A 409 18.45 -17.29 8.99
N ASP A 410 19.69 -17.02 8.56
CA ASP A 410 20.58 -18.03 7.98
C ASP A 410 20.96 -19.14 8.98
N GLN A 411 20.65 -18.98 10.27
CA GLN A 411 20.94 -19.93 11.35
C GLN A 411 19.68 -20.67 11.82
N GLY A 412 18.52 -20.42 11.20
CA GLY A 412 17.25 -21.03 11.55
C GLY A 412 16.54 -20.41 12.77
N ALA A 413 16.99 -19.25 13.25
CA ALA A 413 16.29 -18.49 14.28
C ALA A 413 15.19 -17.61 13.68
N VAL A 414 14.30 -17.09 14.54
CA VAL A 414 13.20 -16.21 14.11
C VAL A 414 13.71 -14.78 14.01
N SER A 415 13.87 -14.27 12.80
CA SER A 415 14.31 -12.89 12.56
C SER A 415 13.12 -11.95 12.40
N ILE A 416 12.98 -10.99 13.32
CA ILE A 416 12.03 -9.89 13.19
C ILE A 416 12.80 -8.64 12.77
N SER A 417 12.59 -8.22 11.53
CA SER A 417 13.20 -7.02 10.94
C SER A 417 12.22 -5.85 10.99
N TYR A 418 12.71 -4.66 11.33
CA TYR A 418 11.90 -3.43 11.38
C TYR A 418 12.53 -2.32 10.55
N LYS A 419 11.68 -1.69 9.73
CA LYS A 419 11.99 -0.49 8.95
C LYS A 419 10.97 0.59 9.30
N PRO A 420 11.38 1.68 9.95
CA PRO A 420 10.46 2.69 10.43
C PRO A 420 9.80 3.43 9.27
N LYS A 421 8.58 3.92 9.52
CA LYS A 421 7.95 4.94 8.68
C LYS A 421 8.90 6.13 8.50
N HIS A 422 8.99 6.67 7.29
CA HIS A 422 9.81 7.86 7.05
C HIS A 422 9.31 9.08 7.87
N PRO A 423 10.19 9.81 8.58
CA PRO A 423 9.80 10.87 9.51
C PRO A 423 9.09 12.06 8.84
N SER A 424 9.37 12.33 7.56
CA SER A 424 8.72 13.40 6.80
C SER A 424 7.31 13.05 6.32
N VAL A 425 6.84 11.81 6.51
CA VAL A 425 5.50 11.39 6.08
C VAL A 425 4.45 11.92 7.07
N ILE A 426 3.69 12.90 6.64
CA ILE A 426 2.54 13.46 7.36
C ILE A 426 1.30 12.63 7.00
N LYS A 427 0.60 12.10 8.00
CA LYS A 427 -0.65 11.33 7.83
C LYS A 427 -1.81 12.14 8.41
N PHE A 428 -2.83 12.40 7.60
CA PHE A 428 -4.09 12.96 8.08
C PHE A 428 -5.06 11.83 8.39
N SER A 429 -5.42 11.66 9.67
CA SER A 429 -6.44 10.69 10.01
C SER A 429 -7.81 11.16 9.52
N HIS A 430 -8.74 10.23 9.34
CA HIS A 430 -10.14 10.55 9.03
C HIS A 430 -10.75 11.54 10.02
N LYS A 431 -10.42 11.39 11.32
CA LYS A 431 -10.88 12.30 12.37
C LYS A 431 -10.30 13.70 12.21
N ASP A 432 -9.04 13.81 11.78
CA ASP A 432 -8.41 15.11 11.50
C ASP A 432 -9.09 15.81 10.33
N LEU A 433 -9.38 15.07 9.25
CA LEU A 433 -10.10 15.59 8.09
C LEU A 433 -11.54 15.99 8.44
N GLU A 434 -12.26 15.19 9.22
CA GLU A 434 -13.61 15.53 9.71
C GLU A 434 -13.59 16.77 10.62
N ASN A 435 -12.61 16.87 11.52
CA ASN A 435 -12.45 18.05 12.37
C ASN A 435 -12.12 19.31 11.56
N LYS A 436 -11.28 19.21 10.53
CA LYS A 436 -11.00 20.31 9.61
C LYS A 436 -12.25 20.71 8.84
N ALA A 437 -13.00 19.74 8.29
CA ALA A 437 -14.28 19.99 7.63
C ALA A 437 -15.25 20.72 8.57
N LYS A 438 -15.37 20.26 9.82
CA LYS A 438 -16.22 20.88 10.84
C LYS A 438 -15.83 22.33 11.13
N LYS A 439 -14.53 22.64 11.26
CA LYS A 439 -14.05 24.02 11.43
C LYS A 439 -14.45 24.93 10.26
N ILE A 440 -14.42 24.42 9.03
CA ILE A 440 -14.87 25.18 7.85
C ILE A 440 -16.39 25.41 7.93
N ILE A 441 -17.15 24.38 8.27
CA ILE A 441 -18.61 24.46 8.45
C ILE A 441 -18.97 25.47 9.54
N ASP A 442 -18.30 25.45 10.69
CA ASP A 442 -18.54 26.37 11.79
C ASP A 442 -18.34 27.83 11.35
N ARG A 443 -17.32 28.11 10.52
CA ARG A 443 -17.10 29.44 9.91
C ARG A 443 -18.21 29.83 8.95
N MET A 444 -18.73 28.89 8.15
CA MET A 444 -19.86 29.15 7.26
C MET A 444 -21.12 29.48 8.06
N VAL A 445 -21.39 28.74 9.14
CA VAL A 445 -22.51 28.99 10.05
C VAL A 445 -22.39 30.37 10.68
N ASP A 446 -21.20 30.74 11.14
CA ASP A 446 -20.95 32.06 11.71
C ASP A 446 -21.15 33.19 10.68
N ALA A 447 -20.65 33.01 9.46
CA ALA A 447 -20.88 33.97 8.37
C ALA A 447 -22.39 34.16 8.08
N LYS A 448 -23.17 33.07 8.04
CA LYS A 448 -24.63 33.15 7.86
C LYS A 448 -25.32 33.85 9.03
N LYS A 449 -24.88 33.64 10.27
CA LYS A 449 -25.40 34.38 11.44
C LYS A 449 -25.15 35.89 11.35
N HIS A 450 -24.06 36.30 10.72
CA HIS A 450 -23.76 37.70 10.43
C HIS A 450 -24.44 38.22 9.15
N GLY A 451 -25.38 37.47 8.57
CA GLY A 451 -26.12 37.86 7.38
C GLY A 451 -25.30 37.83 6.09
N MET A 452 -24.16 37.14 6.07
CA MET A 452 -23.34 36.99 4.87
C MET A 452 -23.85 35.83 4.00
N THR A 453 -23.74 35.99 2.68
CA THR A 453 -23.98 34.93 1.70
C THR A 453 -22.73 34.06 1.57
N VAL A 454 -22.89 32.75 1.79
CA VAL A 454 -21.78 31.79 1.67
C VAL A 454 -21.65 31.31 0.23
N VAL A 455 -20.49 31.56 -0.37
CA VAL A 455 -20.18 31.21 -1.75
C VAL A 455 -19.12 30.12 -1.78
N PHE A 456 -19.46 28.95 -2.31
CA PHE A 456 -18.46 27.94 -2.66
C PHE A 456 -17.95 28.21 -4.07
N TYR A 457 -16.67 28.60 -4.17
CA TYR A 457 -16.01 28.83 -5.44
C TYR A 457 -15.28 27.55 -5.88
N SER A 458 -15.84 26.86 -6.87
CA SER A 458 -15.26 25.68 -7.52
C SER A 458 -14.30 26.13 -8.62
N GLY A 459 -13.00 26.06 -8.33
CA GLY A 459 -11.93 26.36 -9.28
C GLY A 459 -11.31 25.11 -9.86
N ILE A 460 -10.70 25.23 -11.03
CA ILE A 460 -10.13 24.10 -11.76
C ILE A 460 -8.69 23.92 -11.34
N ILE A 461 -8.45 22.88 -10.54
CA ILE A 461 -7.11 22.52 -10.06
C ILE A 461 -6.69 21.23 -10.74
N GLY A 462 -5.53 21.26 -11.39
CA GLY A 462 -4.89 20.07 -11.93
C GLY A 462 -5.37 19.63 -13.32
N SER A 463 -6.43 20.19 -13.90
CA SER A 463 -6.91 19.78 -15.24
C SER A 463 -5.85 19.89 -16.35
N ILE A 464 -4.87 20.78 -16.18
CA ILE A 464 -3.71 20.92 -17.05
C ILE A 464 -2.49 20.35 -16.30
N PRO A 465 -1.93 19.20 -16.74
CA PRO A 465 -0.75 18.61 -16.14
C PRO A 465 0.41 19.60 -16.02
N GLY A 466 1.13 19.58 -14.88
CA GLY A 466 2.27 20.47 -14.62
C GLY A 466 1.93 21.95 -14.38
N ARG A 467 0.65 22.34 -14.31
CA ARG A 467 0.22 23.75 -14.15
C ARG A 467 -0.49 24.06 -12.83
N ILE A 468 -0.36 23.21 -11.81
CA ILE A 468 -1.04 23.37 -10.51
C ILE A 468 -0.69 24.71 -9.84
N SER A 469 0.56 25.16 -9.90
CA SER A 469 0.99 26.44 -9.32
C SER A 469 0.27 27.63 -9.95
N MET A 470 0.17 27.65 -11.28
CA MET A 470 -0.56 28.69 -12.00
C MET A 470 -2.07 28.59 -11.75
N ALA A 471 -2.64 27.39 -11.69
CA ALA A 471 -4.04 27.17 -11.32
C ALA A 471 -4.37 27.79 -9.95
N LYS A 472 -3.54 27.50 -8.94
CA LYS A 472 -3.63 28.10 -7.61
C LYS A 472 -3.56 29.62 -7.66
N LYS A 473 -2.64 30.18 -8.45
CA LYS A 473 -2.51 31.63 -8.62
C LYS A 473 -3.75 32.28 -9.24
N ILE A 474 -4.29 31.69 -10.32
CA ILE A 474 -5.51 32.18 -10.99
C ILE A 474 -6.68 32.22 -9.99
N MET A 475 -6.89 31.14 -9.23
CA MET A 475 -7.95 31.08 -8.23
C MET A 475 -7.77 32.13 -7.13
N LEU A 476 -6.57 32.25 -6.57
CA LEU A 476 -6.29 33.22 -5.50
C LEU A 476 -6.57 34.65 -5.94
N VAL A 477 -6.09 35.04 -7.13
CA VAL A 477 -6.32 36.38 -7.69
C VAL A 477 -7.80 36.65 -7.86
N LEU A 478 -8.54 35.68 -8.39
CA LEU A 478 -9.96 35.87 -8.65
C LEU A 478 -10.79 35.86 -7.36
N ILE A 479 -10.49 34.99 -6.40
CA ILE A 479 -11.18 34.97 -5.10
C ILE A 479 -10.99 36.33 -4.42
N GLU A 480 -9.80 36.91 -4.45
CA GLU A 480 -9.53 38.23 -3.89
C GLU A 480 -10.31 39.32 -4.62
N TYR A 481 -10.36 39.27 -5.95
CA TYR A 481 -11.20 40.16 -6.75
C TYR A 481 -12.69 40.05 -6.39
N LEU A 482 -13.22 38.84 -6.26
CA LEU A 482 -14.62 38.62 -5.88
C LEU A 482 -14.92 39.12 -4.46
N LYS A 483 -13.99 38.94 -3.51
CA LYS A 483 -14.11 39.49 -2.14
C LYS A 483 -14.18 41.01 -2.14
N GLN A 484 -13.48 41.68 -3.06
CA GLN A 484 -13.52 43.14 -3.19
C GLN A 484 -14.79 43.65 -3.88
N GLN A 485 -15.34 42.89 -4.83
CA GLN A 485 -16.55 43.27 -5.57
C GLN A 485 -17.84 42.98 -4.81
N PHE A 486 -17.89 41.91 -4.01
CA PHE A 486 -19.12 41.46 -3.36
C PHE A 486 -19.14 41.81 -1.86
N ALA A 487 -19.98 42.77 -1.50
CA ALA A 487 -20.28 43.06 -0.10
C ALA A 487 -21.05 41.90 0.56
N MET A 488 -20.83 41.68 1.86
CA MET A 488 -21.54 40.67 2.66
C MET A 488 -21.44 39.24 2.11
N THR A 489 -20.28 38.86 1.57
CA THR A 489 -20.03 37.48 1.09
C THR A 489 -18.91 36.80 1.85
N PHE A 490 -19.06 35.49 2.04
CA PHE A 490 -18.04 34.61 2.60
C PHE A 490 -17.68 33.54 1.58
N ILE A 491 -16.54 33.71 0.91
CA ILE A 491 -16.08 32.81 -0.16
C ILE A 491 -15.18 31.71 0.42
N ILE A 492 -15.50 30.46 0.12
CA ILE A 492 -14.69 29.28 0.46
C ILE A 492 -14.21 28.57 -0.82
N ASN A 493 -12.98 28.06 -0.80
CA ASN A 493 -12.38 27.37 -1.95
C ASN A 493 -11.40 26.26 -1.52
N PRO A 494 -11.39 25.09 -2.18
CA PRO A 494 -10.49 23.98 -1.84
C PRO A 494 -8.99 24.26 -1.86
N SER A 495 -8.53 25.16 -2.72
CA SER A 495 -7.10 25.45 -2.88
C SER A 495 -6.47 26.16 -1.69
N GLU A 496 -7.27 26.89 -0.90
CA GLU A 496 -6.81 27.59 0.30
C GLU A 496 -6.50 26.63 1.46
N TYR A 497 -6.91 25.36 1.36
CA TYR A 497 -6.85 24.36 2.44
C TYR A 497 -5.95 23.16 2.09
N PHE A 498 -5.12 23.29 1.05
CA PHE A 498 -4.13 22.29 0.71
C PHE A 498 -2.93 22.38 1.66
N GLU A 499 -2.67 21.32 2.42
CA GLU A 499 -1.55 21.22 3.35
C GLU A 499 -0.53 20.17 2.89
N PRO A 500 0.78 20.37 3.15
CA PRO A 500 1.78 19.33 2.92
C PRO A 500 1.38 18.00 3.58
N GLY A 501 1.45 16.92 2.81
CA GLY A 501 1.02 15.58 3.24
C GLY A 501 -0.46 15.23 3.00
N MET A 502 -1.27 16.19 2.54
CA MET A 502 -2.64 15.94 2.12
C MET A 502 -2.64 15.59 0.63
N ASP A 503 -3.17 14.41 0.26
CA ASP A 503 -3.34 14.06 -1.14
C ASP A 503 -4.72 14.48 -1.69
N ALA A 504 -4.94 14.22 -2.98
CA ALA A 504 -6.20 14.53 -3.64
C ALA A 504 -7.40 13.78 -3.04
N ASP A 505 -7.20 12.54 -2.57
CA ASP A 505 -8.25 11.74 -1.94
C ASP A 505 -8.64 12.32 -0.57
N ASP A 506 -7.66 12.76 0.22
CA ASP A 506 -7.85 13.44 1.51
C ASP A 506 -8.62 14.74 1.37
N LEU A 507 -8.18 15.58 0.43
CA LEU A 507 -8.83 16.86 0.13
C LEU A 507 -10.28 16.62 -0.32
N MET A 508 -10.48 15.70 -1.27
CA MET A 508 -11.81 15.39 -1.81
C MET A 508 -12.73 14.76 -0.75
N TYR A 509 -12.21 13.96 0.18
CA TYR A 509 -12.97 13.42 1.30
C TYR A 509 -13.45 14.54 2.24
N MET A 510 -12.54 15.42 2.66
CA MET A 510 -12.85 16.55 3.54
C MET A 510 -13.89 17.48 2.89
N TRP A 511 -13.69 17.85 1.62
CA TRP A 511 -14.56 18.79 0.93
C TRP A 511 -15.96 18.24 0.65
N GLN A 512 -16.11 16.94 0.44
CA GLN A 512 -17.45 16.33 0.35
C GLN A 512 -18.26 16.53 1.63
N ILE A 513 -17.63 16.52 2.80
CA ILE A 513 -18.31 16.79 4.08
C ILE A 513 -18.75 18.25 4.13
N VAL A 514 -17.86 19.19 3.79
CA VAL A 514 -18.16 20.64 3.78
C VAL A 514 -19.26 20.97 2.77
N GLN A 515 -19.14 20.46 1.55
CA GLN A 515 -20.07 20.71 0.44
C GLN A 515 -21.48 20.20 0.73
N ARG A 516 -21.59 19.07 1.45
CA ARG A 516 -22.89 18.46 1.81
C ARG A 516 -23.47 18.98 3.13
N SER A 517 -22.88 20.01 3.73
CA SER A 517 -23.32 20.57 5.02
C SER A 517 -24.64 21.36 4.95
N GLY A 518 -25.08 21.77 3.74
CA GLY A 518 -26.30 22.58 3.56
C GLY A 518 -26.13 24.07 3.90
N HIS A 519 -24.90 24.55 4.09
CA HIS A 519 -24.62 25.95 4.42
C HIS A 519 -24.10 26.78 3.23
N ILE A 520 -24.13 26.25 2.01
CA ILE A 520 -23.74 26.96 0.79
C ILE A 520 -24.98 27.64 0.22
N ASP A 521 -24.92 28.95 -0.04
CA ASP A 521 -25.99 29.71 -0.68
C ASP A 521 -25.77 29.80 -2.20
N ILE A 522 -24.51 29.96 -2.61
CA ILE A 522 -24.12 30.05 -4.02
C ILE A 522 -22.98 29.06 -4.30
N TRP A 523 -23.21 28.14 -5.22
CA TRP A 523 -22.20 27.29 -5.79
C TRP A 523 -21.72 27.89 -7.13
N ARG A 524 -20.56 28.52 -7.15
CA ARG A 524 -20.00 29.15 -8.36
C ARG A 524 -18.91 28.27 -8.97
N PHE A 525 -19.12 27.81 -10.19
CA PHE A 525 -18.11 27.15 -11.01
C PHE A 525 -17.31 28.18 -11.83
N GLN A 526 -15.99 28.04 -11.81
CA GLN A 526 -15.07 28.85 -12.61
C GLN A 526 -15.45 28.81 -14.09
N THR A 527 -15.56 29.99 -14.68
CA THR A 527 -15.81 30.16 -16.12
C THR A 527 -14.53 30.51 -16.89
N TYR A 528 -14.62 30.58 -18.22
CA TYR A 528 -13.54 31.12 -19.03
C TYR A 528 -13.30 32.61 -18.71
N ASP A 529 -14.37 33.38 -18.49
CA ASP A 529 -14.27 34.80 -18.17
C ASP A 529 -13.58 35.03 -16.83
N ASP A 530 -13.83 34.15 -15.86
CA ASP A 530 -13.13 34.11 -14.58
C ASP A 530 -11.60 33.93 -14.77
N ILE A 531 -11.19 33.03 -15.66
CA ILE A 531 -9.77 32.81 -16.00
C ILE A 531 -9.18 34.03 -16.70
N ALA A 532 -9.87 34.56 -17.72
CA ALA A 532 -9.41 35.73 -18.47
C ALA A 532 -9.26 36.96 -17.56
N GLN A 533 -10.23 37.18 -16.66
CA GLN A 533 -10.21 38.25 -15.67
C GLN A 533 -9.01 38.12 -14.73
N ALA A 534 -8.70 36.90 -14.26
CA ALA A 534 -7.53 36.68 -13.42
C ALA A 534 -6.21 37.02 -14.15
N PHE A 535 -6.07 36.61 -15.42
CA PHE A 535 -4.90 36.96 -16.24
C PHE A 535 -4.79 38.47 -16.49
N GLN A 536 -5.93 39.14 -16.70
CA GLN A 536 -5.98 40.59 -16.84
C GLN A 536 -5.53 41.30 -15.55
N ILE A 537 -6.01 40.88 -14.37
CA ILE A 537 -5.57 41.42 -13.08
C ILE A 537 -4.07 41.19 -12.87
N MET A 538 -3.54 40.05 -13.33
CA MET A 538 -2.11 39.74 -13.31
C MET A 538 -1.29 40.50 -14.36
N ASN A 539 -1.89 41.38 -15.17
CA ASN A 539 -1.26 42.08 -16.29
C ASN A 539 -0.54 41.13 -17.28
N SER A 540 -1.18 40.02 -17.62
CA SER A 540 -0.62 38.99 -18.49
C SER A 540 -1.64 38.48 -19.50
N LYS A 541 -1.18 38.03 -20.67
CA LYS A 541 -2.05 37.40 -21.67
C LYS A 541 -2.38 35.97 -21.25
N VAL A 542 -3.60 35.51 -21.55
CA VAL A 542 -4.01 34.11 -21.32
C VAL A 542 -3.16 33.19 -22.22
N PRO A 543 -2.36 32.28 -21.65
CA PRO A 543 -1.56 31.35 -22.44
C PRO A 543 -2.43 30.31 -23.16
N PRO A 544 -1.98 29.74 -24.28
CA PRO A 544 -2.77 28.79 -25.09
C PRO A 544 -3.30 27.59 -24.30
N GLU A 545 -2.55 27.06 -23.34
CA GLU A 545 -2.99 25.94 -22.50
C GLU A 545 -4.19 26.29 -21.60
N TRP A 546 -4.39 27.58 -21.30
CA TRP A 546 -5.52 28.12 -20.54
C TRP A 546 -6.69 28.55 -21.45
N VAL A 547 -6.54 28.36 -22.76
CA VAL A 547 -7.57 28.64 -23.76
C VAL A 547 -8.21 27.33 -24.21
N GLY A 548 -9.50 27.17 -23.92
CA GLY A 548 -10.28 26.03 -24.38
C GLY A 548 -10.91 25.20 -23.27
N LYS A 549 -11.43 24.01 -23.64
CA LYS A 549 -12.26 23.18 -22.77
C LYS A 549 -11.47 22.56 -21.61
N ASP A 550 -10.19 22.26 -21.80
CA ASP A 550 -9.37 21.61 -20.76
C ASP A 550 -8.98 22.55 -19.62
N ALA A 551 -9.02 23.85 -19.88
CA ALA A 551 -8.83 24.90 -18.89
C ALA A 551 -10.10 25.22 -18.09
N THR A 552 -11.28 24.77 -18.55
CA THR A 552 -12.60 25.13 -18.01
C THR A 552 -13.39 23.96 -17.40
N PHE A 553 -12.95 22.71 -17.56
CA PHE A 553 -13.63 21.54 -17.00
C PHE A 553 -12.64 20.48 -16.47
N SER A 554 -12.82 20.06 -15.21
CA SER A 554 -12.10 18.91 -14.62
C SER A 554 -13.05 17.81 -14.15
N THR A 555 -12.51 16.61 -13.93
CA THR A 555 -13.19 15.50 -13.26
C THR A 555 -13.69 15.88 -11.86
N GLY A 556 -12.98 16.76 -11.17
CA GLY A 556 -13.43 17.36 -9.91
C GLY A 556 -14.69 18.16 -10.09
N CYS A 557 -14.70 19.07 -11.07
CA CYS A 557 -15.87 19.86 -11.35
C CYS A 557 -17.07 18.99 -11.76
N THR A 558 -16.86 17.85 -12.42
CA THR A 558 -17.94 16.89 -12.70
C THR A 558 -18.52 16.29 -11.43
N LYS A 559 -17.66 15.86 -10.49
CA LYS A 559 -18.11 15.33 -9.20
C LYS A 559 -18.77 16.40 -8.34
N GLU A 560 -18.20 17.59 -8.29
CA GLU A 560 -18.73 18.75 -7.58
C GLU A 560 -20.07 19.19 -8.16
N MET A 561 -20.26 19.17 -9.48
CA MET A 561 -21.55 19.44 -10.11
C MET A 561 -22.62 18.44 -9.69
N ARG A 562 -22.29 17.13 -9.61
CA ARG A 562 -23.22 16.13 -9.08
C ARG A 562 -23.59 16.42 -7.62
N ILE A 563 -22.62 16.75 -6.78
CA ILE A 563 -22.87 17.11 -5.37
C ILE A 563 -23.72 18.38 -5.28
N ALA A 564 -23.43 19.41 -6.07
CA ALA A 564 -24.18 20.66 -6.10
C ALA A 564 -25.66 20.41 -6.42
N LEU A 565 -25.95 19.59 -7.43
CA LEU A 565 -27.32 19.22 -7.79
C LEU A 565 -28.02 18.43 -6.67
N GLU A 566 -27.32 17.48 -6.04
CA GLU A 566 -27.86 16.72 -4.90
C GLU A 566 -28.17 17.61 -3.68
N VAL A 567 -27.33 18.61 -3.43
CA VAL A 567 -27.53 19.58 -2.34
C VAL A 567 -28.67 20.54 -2.68
N GLN A 568 -28.73 21.06 -3.92
CA GLN A 568 -29.81 21.94 -4.38
C GLN A 568 -31.19 21.27 -4.29
N ALA A 569 -31.26 19.97 -4.60
CA ALA A 569 -32.49 19.21 -4.46
C ALA A 569 -33.02 19.18 -3.01
N LYS A 570 -32.14 19.31 -2.02
CA LYS A 570 -32.49 19.40 -0.59
C LYS A 570 -32.63 20.84 -0.08
N HIS A 571 -31.99 21.79 -0.76
CA HIS A 571 -31.94 23.21 -0.45
C HIS A 571 -32.25 24.04 -1.70
N PRO A 572 -33.55 24.17 -2.09
CA PRO A 572 -33.95 24.78 -3.35
C PRO A 572 -33.55 26.25 -3.51
N GLU A 573 -33.29 26.94 -2.39
CA GLU A 573 -32.80 28.30 -2.33
C GLU A 573 -31.33 28.46 -2.78
N MET A 574 -30.56 27.37 -2.77
CA MET A 574 -29.17 27.39 -3.22
C MET A 574 -29.09 27.64 -4.72
N GLN A 575 -28.25 28.58 -5.13
CA GLN A 575 -28.01 28.89 -6.53
C GLN A 575 -26.77 28.18 -7.06
N ILE A 576 -26.85 27.66 -8.28
CA ILE A 576 -25.69 27.15 -9.02
C ILE A 576 -25.40 28.14 -10.14
N ILE A 577 -24.19 28.71 -10.15
CA ILE A 577 -23.73 29.70 -11.13
C ILE A 577 -22.54 29.12 -11.87
N GLY A 578 -22.57 29.16 -13.21
CA GLY A 578 -21.45 28.73 -14.03
C GLY A 578 -21.92 28.04 -15.32
N PRO A 579 -21.05 27.23 -15.95
CA PRO A 579 -21.39 26.52 -17.17
C PRO A 579 -22.56 25.53 -16.98
N ALA A 580 -23.25 25.20 -18.07
CA ALA A 580 -24.34 24.22 -18.06
C ALA A 580 -23.83 22.78 -17.77
N MET A 581 -24.68 21.96 -17.15
CA MET A 581 -24.38 20.59 -16.69
C MET A 581 -23.79 19.69 -17.80
N GLU A 582 -24.29 19.82 -19.03
CA GLU A 582 -23.88 18.97 -20.17
C GLU A 582 -22.40 19.16 -20.51
N LYS A 583 -21.82 20.31 -20.15
CA LYS A 583 -20.39 20.59 -20.35
C LYS A 583 -19.51 19.83 -19.34
N PHE A 584 -20.05 19.41 -18.19
CA PHE A 584 -19.32 18.65 -17.16
C PHE A 584 -19.39 17.13 -17.35
N MET A 585 -20.45 16.59 -17.95
CA MET A 585 -20.76 15.15 -17.93
C MET A 585 -19.98 14.26 -18.92
N ARG A 586 -18.85 14.74 -19.46
CA ARG A 586 -18.01 13.98 -20.41
C ARG A 586 -16.81 13.27 -19.75
N ARG A 587 -16.53 13.52 -18.47
CA ARG A 587 -15.34 13.03 -17.73
C ARG A 587 -15.78 12.28 -16.48
N SER A 588 -15.26 11.08 -16.29
CA SER A 588 -15.91 10.13 -15.38
C SER A 588 -15.34 10.17 -13.97
N GLU A 589 -14.00 10.20 -13.79
CA GLU A 589 -13.33 10.08 -12.48
C GLU A 589 -11.88 10.62 -12.45
N TYR A 590 -11.44 11.12 -11.28
CA TYR A 590 -10.02 11.45 -11.04
C TYR A 590 -9.13 10.21 -11.10
N GLY A 591 -7.88 10.38 -11.54
CA GLY A 591 -6.85 9.37 -11.32
C GLY A 591 -6.56 9.18 -9.82
N VAL A 592 -6.18 7.97 -9.42
CA VAL A 592 -5.87 7.64 -8.02
C VAL A 592 -4.74 8.53 -7.51
N GLY A 593 -4.98 9.26 -6.41
CA GLY A 593 -4.03 10.21 -5.83
C GLY A 593 -3.80 11.50 -6.66
N LYS A 594 -4.46 11.65 -7.81
CA LYS A 594 -4.24 12.75 -8.76
C LYS A 594 -5.30 13.84 -8.65
N MET A 595 -4.89 15.08 -8.95
CA MET A 595 -5.78 16.22 -9.17
C MET A 595 -6.28 16.32 -10.64
N HIS A 596 -6.13 15.27 -11.46
CA HIS A 596 -6.53 15.29 -12.88
C HIS A 596 -7.13 13.97 -13.38
N ASP A 597 -7.77 13.99 -14.55
CA ASP A 597 -8.46 12.84 -15.17
C ASP A 597 -7.47 11.74 -15.58
N LYS A 598 -7.88 10.47 -15.45
CA LYS A 598 -7.14 9.28 -15.92
C LYS A 598 -6.78 9.39 -17.41
N ARG A 599 -7.67 9.91 -18.27
CA ARG A 599 -7.45 10.02 -19.73
C ARG A 599 -6.51 11.14 -20.16
N LEU A 600 -6.33 12.17 -19.33
CA LEU A 600 -5.44 13.30 -19.67
C LEU A 600 -3.96 12.97 -19.48
N GLY A 601 -3.65 11.94 -18.67
CA GLY A 601 -2.29 11.41 -18.55
C GLY A 601 -1.78 10.70 -19.81
N GLU A 602 -2.69 10.29 -20.69
CA GLU A 602 -2.38 9.52 -21.92
C GLU A 602 -2.00 10.41 -23.11
N ILE A 603 -2.21 11.74 -23.04
CA ILE A 603 -2.20 12.64 -24.21
C ILE A 603 -0.97 13.58 -24.27
N LEU A 604 -0.08 13.59 -23.29
CA LEU A 604 1.10 14.47 -23.32
C LEU A 604 2.41 13.69 -23.56
N PRO A 605 2.96 13.68 -24.79
CA PRO A 605 4.36 13.35 -25.00
C PRO A 605 5.23 14.51 -24.49
N PHE A 606 6.29 14.17 -23.76
CA PHE A 606 7.53 14.91 -23.51
C PHE A 606 7.48 16.46 -23.43
N LYS A 607 7.96 16.97 -22.29
CA LYS A 607 8.86 18.12 -22.29
C LYS A 607 10.11 17.81 -21.49
#